data_AF-A0A960UJG1-F1
#
_entry.id   AF-A0A960UJG1-F1
#
_cell.length_a   1.000
_cell.length_b   1.000
_cell.length_c   1.000
_cell.angle_alpha   90.00
_cell.angle_beta   90.00
_cell.angle_gamma   90.00
#
_symmetry.space_group_name_H-M   'P 1'
#
loop_
_entity.id
_entity.type
_entity.pdbx_description
1 polymer ?
#
loop_
_entity_poly.entity_id
_entity_poly.type
_entity_poly.pdbx_seq_one_letter_code
_entity_poly.pdbx_strand_id
1 'polypeptide(L)'
;MSGRDVVYLSPIPWRGLYQRPQHTARALTASRRVLFVEPRTLHAPAPPPDEERLAFLTLSVLPVNARRPFVRALARVGGRIALVRDGLARRHVTLLRRRIAALGLNAPVLLFGHPELASLREGFPGLPVIYDHMDDILEFGHGGGELRRRLRGLVAAADVLSASASGLRAQLVEMGGRDPLLVGNGVELEHFARREPPPPCPPALAALSSPRALYVGSVAEWFDVELLHAVARARPSVSFAVVGPVRPALERAVAEAPANCRYLGAQPYAELPGWLHHADVALIPFRRTRLTAGVDPVKLYEYLAAELPVVATSFSPELQAAAAEGALRLANDPAAFAAALDASLATPPDG
;
A
#
# COMPACT_ATOMS: atom_id res chain seq x y z
N MET A 1 -19.70 9.20 16.94
CA MET A 1 -19.90 9.26 15.46
C MET A 1 -20.52 7.97 14.89
N SER A 2 -21.33 7.20 15.65
CA SER A 2 -21.93 5.97 15.11
C SER A 2 -23.08 6.29 14.14
N GLY A 3 -23.17 5.54 13.05
CA GLY A 3 -24.27 5.60 12.09
C GLY A 3 -24.18 6.61 10.93
N ARG A 4 -23.15 7.46 10.86
CA ARG A 4 -23.00 8.38 9.71
C ARG A 4 -22.45 7.67 8.48
N ASP A 5 -22.98 8.02 7.31
CA ASP A 5 -22.44 7.64 6.00
C ASP A 5 -21.07 8.29 5.76
N VAL A 6 -20.31 7.77 4.81
CA VAL A 6 -18.93 8.18 4.54
C VAL A 6 -18.76 8.67 3.11
N VAL A 7 -18.08 9.79 2.93
CA VAL A 7 -17.51 10.22 1.67
C VAL A 7 -16.01 9.96 1.74
N TYR A 8 -15.54 8.94 1.04
CA TYR A 8 -14.13 8.58 1.03
C TYR A 8 -13.42 9.21 -0.17
N LEU A 9 -12.62 10.23 0.11
CA LEU A 9 -11.70 10.88 -0.83
C LEU A 9 -10.43 10.03 -0.95
N SER A 10 -10.47 9.05 -1.86
CA SER A 10 -9.44 8.03 -2.04
C SER A 10 -8.17 8.58 -2.70
N PRO A 11 -6.96 8.07 -2.35
CA PRO A 11 -5.73 8.38 -3.06
C PRO A 11 -5.65 7.70 -4.44
N ILE A 12 -6.42 6.63 -4.65
CA ILE A 12 -6.32 5.76 -5.83
C ILE A 12 -7.71 5.45 -6.43
N PRO A 13 -7.78 5.17 -7.73
CA PRO A 13 -9.02 4.74 -8.37
C PRO A 13 -9.45 3.33 -7.91
N TRP A 14 -10.75 3.05 -7.94
CA TRP A 14 -11.29 1.77 -7.44
C TRP A 14 -10.69 0.56 -8.19
N ARG A 15 -10.67 0.62 -9.53
CA ARG A 15 -10.06 -0.40 -10.41
C ARG A 15 -8.54 -0.28 -10.56
N GLY A 16 -7.89 0.45 -9.65
CA GLY A 16 -6.43 0.46 -9.53
C GLY A 16 -5.90 -0.81 -8.89
N LEU A 17 -4.64 -0.77 -8.44
CA LEU A 17 -4.11 -1.82 -7.57
C LEU A 17 -4.96 -1.88 -6.30
N TYR A 18 -5.51 -3.06 -6.00
CA TYR A 18 -6.40 -3.23 -4.85
C TYR A 18 -5.58 -3.19 -3.55
N GLN A 19 -5.93 -2.27 -2.66
CA GLN A 19 -5.15 -1.92 -1.47
C GLN A 19 -6.08 -1.48 -0.33
N ARG A 20 -5.49 -0.99 0.77
CA ARG A 20 -6.18 -0.48 1.95
C ARG A 20 -7.38 0.44 1.66
N PRO A 21 -7.36 1.38 0.69
CA PRO A 21 -8.53 2.23 0.43
C PRO A 21 -9.78 1.44 0.01
N GLN A 22 -9.62 0.43 -0.85
CA GLN A 22 -10.74 -0.39 -1.29
C GLN A 22 -11.25 -1.31 -0.17
N HIS A 23 -10.33 -1.94 0.60
CA HIS A 23 -10.72 -2.73 1.77
C HIS A 23 -11.46 -1.90 2.81
N THR A 24 -10.96 -0.71 3.12
CA THR A 24 -11.57 0.22 4.09
C THR A 24 -12.97 0.62 3.64
N ALA A 25 -13.12 1.01 2.37
CA ALA A 25 -14.43 1.34 1.81
C ALA A 25 -15.40 0.16 1.91
N ARG A 26 -14.97 -1.05 1.51
CA ARG A 26 -15.81 -2.26 1.56
C ARG A 26 -16.18 -2.64 2.99
N ALA A 27 -15.25 -2.58 3.94
CA ALA A 27 -15.51 -2.86 5.35
C ALA A 27 -16.57 -1.89 5.94
N LEU A 28 -16.51 -0.61 5.56
CA LEU A 28 -17.49 0.40 6.01
C LEU A 28 -18.92 0.10 5.50
N THR A 29 -19.07 -0.55 4.34
CA THR A 29 -20.39 -0.89 3.78
C THR A 29 -21.21 -1.88 4.62
N ALA A 30 -20.57 -2.58 5.54
CA ALA A 30 -21.26 -3.47 6.48
C ALA A 30 -22.32 -2.74 7.32
N SER A 31 -22.12 -1.44 7.59
CA SER A 31 -23.01 -0.66 8.47
C SER A 31 -23.37 0.74 7.95
N ARG A 32 -22.76 1.20 6.85
CA ARG A 32 -22.87 2.58 6.37
C ARG A 32 -22.93 2.62 4.85
N ARG A 33 -23.48 3.68 4.27
CA ARG A 33 -23.30 3.96 2.83
C ARG A 33 -21.98 4.69 2.63
N VAL A 34 -21.29 4.36 1.55
CA VAL A 34 -19.98 4.91 1.20
C VAL A 34 -20.07 5.50 -0.20
N LEU A 35 -19.76 6.80 -0.32
CA LEU A 35 -19.45 7.43 -1.59
C LEU A 35 -17.93 7.41 -1.78
N PHE A 36 -17.45 6.52 -2.63
CA PHE A 36 -16.04 6.43 -3.00
C PHE A 36 -15.72 7.45 -4.08
N VAL A 37 -14.92 8.46 -3.73
CA VAL A 37 -14.52 9.55 -4.61
C VAL A 37 -13.11 9.26 -5.12
N GLU A 38 -13.02 8.90 -6.40
CA GLU A 38 -11.76 8.53 -7.03
C GLU A 38 -11.12 9.70 -7.81
N PRO A 39 -9.78 9.84 -7.74
CA PRO A 39 -9.05 10.80 -8.57
C PRO A 39 -8.93 10.26 -10.00
N ARG A 40 -9.36 11.04 -11.00
CA ARG A 40 -9.22 10.64 -12.40
C ARG A 40 -7.80 10.88 -12.90
N THR A 41 -7.04 9.80 -13.08
CA THR A 41 -5.88 9.83 -13.97
C THR A 41 -6.35 9.58 -15.40
N LEU A 42 -5.71 10.21 -16.40
CA LEU A 42 -6.10 10.15 -17.83
C LEU A 42 -6.23 8.72 -18.40
N HIS A 43 -5.76 7.71 -17.68
CA HIS A 43 -5.74 6.30 -18.09
C HIS A 43 -6.40 5.35 -17.08
N ALA A 44 -7.07 5.86 -16.03
CA ALA A 44 -7.79 5.00 -15.10
C ALA A 44 -9.01 4.37 -15.82
N PRO A 45 -9.27 3.06 -15.62
CA PRO A 45 -10.53 2.45 -16.05
C PRO A 45 -11.72 3.21 -15.46
N ALA A 46 -12.85 3.23 -16.17
CA ALA A 46 -14.09 3.79 -15.61
C ALA A 46 -14.46 3.07 -14.30
N PRO A 47 -15.06 3.77 -13.32
CA PRO A 47 -15.55 3.13 -12.10
C PRO A 47 -16.60 2.05 -12.42
N PRO A 48 -16.78 1.07 -11.52
CA PRO A 48 -17.91 0.13 -11.62
C PRO A 48 -19.26 0.86 -11.42
N PRO A 49 -20.39 0.21 -11.73
CA PRO A 49 -21.70 0.73 -11.37
C PRO A 49 -21.86 0.85 -9.85
N ASP A 50 -22.80 1.70 -9.41
CA ASP A 50 -23.15 1.80 -8.00
C ASP A 50 -23.74 0.47 -7.48
N GLU A 51 -23.41 0.15 -6.24
CA GLU A 51 -23.99 -0.94 -5.45
C GLU A 51 -24.84 -0.34 -4.32
N GLU A 52 -25.64 -1.17 -3.63
CA GLU A 52 -26.62 -0.73 -2.60
C GLU A 52 -26.04 0.26 -1.57
N ARG A 53 -24.83 0.00 -1.09
CA ARG A 53 -24.14 0.81 -0.07
C ARG A 53 -22.81 1.39 -0.52
N LEU A 54 -22.43 1.19 -1.78
CA LEU A 54 -21.17 1.67 -2.33
C LEU A 54 -21.41 2.37 -3.66
N ALA A 55 -21.31 3.69 -3.65
CA ALA A 55 -21.49 4.53 -4.83
C ALA A 55 -20.18 5.20 -5.23
N PHE A 56 -20.07 5.60 -6.49
CA PHE A 56 -18.83 6.16 -7.04
C PHE A 56 -19.00 7.60 -7.52
N LEU A 57 -17.91 8.38 -7.42
CA LEU A 57 -17.77 9.68 -8.07
C LEU A 57 -16.32 9.90 -8.51
N THR A 58 -16.14 10.18 -9.79
CA THR A 58 -14.81 10.48 -10.33
C THR A 58 -14.59 11.99 -10.41
N LEU A 59 -13.52 12.48 -9.76
CA LEU A 59 -13.11 13.88 -9.82
C LEU A 59 -11.86 14.04 -10.70
N SER A 60 -11.94 14.92 -11.70
CA SER A 60 -10.79 15.21 -12.56
C SER A 60 -9.67 15.89 -11.77
N VAL A 61 -8.50 15.27 -11.66
CA VAL A 61 -7.31 15.89 -11.10
C VAL A 61 -6.37 16.34 -12.22
N LEU A 62 -5.58 17.40 -11.96
CA LEU A 62 -4.57 17.85 -12.93
C LEU A 62 -3.52 16.73 -13.09
N PRO A 63 -3.11 16.38 -14.33
CA PRO A 63 -2.21 15.26 -14.57
C PRO A 63 -0.74 15.65 -14.31
N VAL A 64 -0.44 16.05 -13.06
CA VAL A 64 0.88 16.53 -12.62
C VAL A 64 1.98 15.46 -12.69
N ASN A 65 1.59 14.20 -12.83
CA ASN A 65 2.44 13.03 -13.04
C ASN A 65 2.24 12.40 -14.43
N ALA A 66 1.78 13.17 -15.43
CA ALA A 66 1.62 12.67 -16.80
C ALA A 66 2.94 12.10 -17.35
N ARG A 67 2.83 10.97 -18.08
CA ARG A 67 3.96 10.36 -18.81
C ARG A 67 4.55 11.33 -19.85
N ARG A 68 3.69 12.12 -20.51
CA ARG A 68 4.09 13.12 -21.52
C ARG A 68 4.66 14.38 -20.85
N PRO A 69 5.93 14.76 -21.07
CA PRO A 69 6.57 15.90 -20.40
C PRO A 69 5.86 17.24 -20.59
N PHE A 70 5.33 17.50 -21.79
CA PHE A 70 4.58 18.73 -22.08
C PHE A 70 3.25 18.81 -21.31
N VAL A 71 2.48 17.72 -21.25
CA VAL A 71 1.23 17.64 -20.48
C VAL A 71 1.53 17.86 -18.99
N ARG A 72 2.61 17.27 -18.50
CA ARG A 72 3.09 17.43 -17.13
C ARG A 72 3.50 18.89 -16.84
N ALA A 73 4.20 19.55 -17.76
CA ALA A 73 4.59 20.95 -17.63
C ALA A 73 3.36 21.87 -17.60
N LEU A 74 2.41 21.69 -18.54
CA LEU A 74 1.16 22.43 -18.56
C LEU A 74 0.34 22.23 -17.29
N ALA A 75 0.20 20.99 -16.81
CA ALA A 75 -0.53 20.69 -15.58
C ALA A 75 0.11 21.36 -14.36
N ARG A 76 1.45 21.40 -14.29
CA ARG A 76 2.18 22.10 -13.23
C ARG A 76 2.01 23.61 -13.30
N VAL A 77 2.09 24.20 -14.49
CA VAL A 77 1.86 25.64 -14.69
C VAL A 77 0.41 25.99 -14.34
N GLY A 78 -0.57 25.26 -14.89
CA GLY A 78 -1.99 25.44 -14.59
C GLY A 78 -2.31 25.26 -13.11
N GLY A 79 -1.68 24.31 -12.43
CA GLY A 79 -1.82 24.10 -10.99
C GLY A 79 -1.28 25.24 -10.13
N ARG A 80 -0.42 26.12 -10.68
CA ARG A 80 0.06 27.35 -10.00
C ARG A 80 -0.87 28.54 -10.21
N ILE A 81 -1.79 28.46 -11.17
CA ILE A 81 -2.76 29.53 -11.44
C ILE A 81 -3.94 29.36 -10.46
N ALA A 82 -4.04 30.28 -9.50
CA ALA A 82 -5.10 30.26 -8.47
C ALA A 82 -6.50 30.14 -9.08
N LEU A 83 -6.80 30.91 -10.14
CA LEU A 83 -8.10 30.84 -10.83
C LEU A 83 -8.46 29.44 -11.33
N VAL A 84 -7.49 28.71 -11.91
CA VAL A 84 -7.69 27.35 -12.42
C VAL A 84 -7.94 26.39 -11.26
N ARG A 85 -7.10 26.46 -10.22
CA ARG A 85 -7.24 25.63 -9.01
C ARG A 85 -8.58 25.86 -8.32
N ASP A 86 -8.94 27.11 -8.09
CA ASP A 86 -10.14 27.48 -7.34
C ASP A 86 -11.40 27.17 -8.18
N GLY A 87 -11.34 27.34 -9.51
CA GLY A 87 -12.40 26.92 -10.42
C GLY A 87 -12.61 25.40 -10.42
N LEU A 88 -11.53 24.62 -10.45
CA LEU A 88 -11.59 23.17 -10.37
C LEU A 88 -12.15 22.70 -9.01
N ALA A 89 -11.69 23.29 -7.91
CA ALA A 89 -12.19 23.00 -6.56
C ALA A 89 -13.69 23.30 -6.43
N ARG A 90 -14.16 24.46 -6.91
CA ARG A 90 -15.60 24.80 -6.93
C ARG A 90 -16.42 23.81 -7.74
N ARG A 91 -15.92 23.37 -8.89
CA ARG A 91 -16.57 22.33 -9.71
C ARG A 91 -16.64 21.01 -8.94
N HIS A 92 -15.55 20.57 -8.32
CA HIS A 92 -15.52 19.33 -7.54
C HIS A 92 -16.49 19.37 -6.36
N VAL A 93 -16.52 20.46 -5.60
CA VAL A 93 -17.49 20.67 -4.51
C VAL A 93 -18.92 20.59 -5.03
N THR A 94 -19.21 21.21 -6.18
CA THR A 94 -20.54 21.17 -6.79
C THR A 94 -20.96 19.76 -7.19
N LEU A 95 -20.06 19.00 -7.84
CA LEU A 95 -20.32 17.61 -8.22
C LEU A 95 -20.52 16.73 -6.99
N LEU A 96 -19.69 16.90 -5.97
CA LEU A 96 -19.77 16.14 -4.74
C LEU A 96 -21.07 16.44 -3.97
N ARG A 97 -21.48 17.71 -3.86
CA ARG A 97 -22.76 18.11 -3.26
C ARG A 97 -23.96 17.49 -3.98
N ARG A 98 -23.97 17.56 -5.32
CA ARG A 98 -25.03 16.95 -6.13
C ARG A 98 -25.12 15.44 -5.91
N ARG A 99 -23.96 14.78 -5.82
CA ARG A 99 -23.91 13.33 -5.62
C ARG A 99 -24.32 12.91 -4.21
N ILE A 100 -23.86 13.62 -3.18
CA ILE A 100 -24.29 13.43 -1.79
C ILE A 100 -25.81 13.60 -1.67
N ALA A 101 -26.38 14.64 -2.29
CA ALA A 101 -27.83 14.89 -2.29
C ALA A 101 -28.61 13.80 -3.04
N ALA A 102 -28.14 13.38 -4.21
CA ALA A 102 -28.77 12.32 -5.00
C ALA A 102 -28.79 10.96 -4.27
N LEU A 103 -27.77 10.70 -3.45
CA LEU A 103 -27.69 9.51 -2.60
C LEU A 103 -28.41 9.68 -1.25
N GLY A 104 -28.91 10.89 -0.94
CA GLY A 104 -29.54 11.19 0.35
C GLY A 104 -28.61 11.00 1.55
N LEU A 105 -27.31 11.31 1.41
CA LEU A 105 -26.34 11.19 2.51
C LEU A 105 -26.49 12.39 3.45
N ASN A 106 -26.97 12.15 4.67
CA ASN A 106 -27.22 13.20 5.66
C ASN A 106 -26.00 13.40 6.57
N ALA A 107 -25.37 14.58 6.49
CA ALA A 107 -24.20 14.97 7.28
C ALA A 107 -23.07 13.89 7.33
N PRO A 108 -22.59 13.41 6.16
CA PRO A 108 -21.61 12.33 6.11
C PRO A 108 -20.27 12.75 6.73
N VAL A 109 -19.45 11.76 7.07
CA VAL A 109 -18.05 11.95 7.44
C VAL A 109 -17.21 12.06 6.17
N LEU A 110 -16.29 13.03 6.13
CA LEU A 110 -15.29 13.15 5.06
C LEU A 110 -14.04 12.37 5.48
N LEU A 111 -13.79 11.23 4.83
CA LEU A 111 -12.57 10.45 5.03
C LEU A 111 -11.57 10.81 3.92
N PHE A 112 -10.43 11.39 4.30
CA PHE A 112 -9.36 11.75 3.38
C PHE A 112 -8.27 10.68 3.43
N GLY A 113 -7.94 10.09 2.27
CA GLY A 113 -6.75 9.25 2.12
C GLY A 113 -5.59 9.95 1.43
N HIS A 114 -5.77 11.20 0.96
CA HIS A 114 -4.70 11.99 0.33
C HIS A 114 -4.88 13.50 0.56
N PRO A 115 -3.82 14.25 0.87
CA PRO A 115 -3.90 15.70 1.13
C PRO A 115 -4.14 16.54 -0.14
N GLU A 116 -4.01 15.98 -1.36
CA GLU A 116 -4.31 16.73 -2.58
C GLU A 116 -5.76 17.22 -2.64
N LEU A 117 -6.69 16.45 -2.08
CA LEU A 117 -8.12 16.76 -2.07
C LEU A 117 -8.52 17.62 -0.86
N ALA A 118 -7.60 18.00 0.02
CA ALA A 118 -7.88 18.73 1.28
C ALA A 118 -8.72 20.00 1.09
N SER A 119 -8.59 20.70 -0.05
CA SER A 119 -9.37 21.90 -0.36
C SER A 119 -10.88 21.63 -0.50
N LEU A 120 -11.30 20.39 -0.76
CA LEU A 120 -12.73 20.06 -0.83
C LEU A 120 -13.43 20.27 0.51
N ARG A 121 -12.71 20.20 1.63
CA ARG A 121 -13.24 20.46 2.97
C ARG A 121 -13.93 21.83 3.08
N GLU A 122 -13.41 22.84 2.40
CA GLU A 122 -13.95 24.21 2.42
C GLU A 122 -15.41 24.28 1.90
N GLY A 123 -15.79 23.32 1.05
CA GLY A 123 -17.16 23.19 0.55
C GLY A 123 -18.15 22.53 1.51
N PHE A 124 -17.69 22.02 2.65
CA PHE A 124 -18.50 21.24 3.59
C PHE A 124 -18.20 21.62 5.04
N PRO A 125 -18.42 22.89 5.43
CA PRO A 125 -18.19 23.33 6.80
C PRO A 125 -19.08 22.55 7.77
N GLY A 126 -18.51 22.14 8.91
CA GLY A 126 -19.23 21.43 9.98
C GLY A 126 -19.42 19.93 9.77
N LEU A 127 -18.98 19.36 8.64
CA LEU A 127 -18.89 17.90 8.50
C LEU A 127 -17.66 17.37 9.22
N PRO A 128 -17.76 16.22 9.92
CA PRO A 128 -16.60 15.60 10.55
C PRO A 128 -15.57 15.16 9.52
N VAL A 129 -14.30 15.32 9.85
CA VAL A 129 -13.16 15.00 9.01
C VAL A 129 -12.30 13.92 9.66
N ILE A 130 -12.04 12.86 8.91
CA ILE A 130 -11.04 11.86 9.24
C ILE A 130 -9.92 11.97 8.21
N TYR A 131 -8.67 11.98 8.65
CA TYR A 131 -7.52 11.83 7.76
C TYR A 131 -6.76 10.54 8.08
N ASP A 132 -6.71 9.63 7.10
CA ASP A 132 -5.94 8.39 7.16
C ASP A 132 -4.60 8.56 6.44
N HIS A 133 -3.53 8.67 7.22
CA HIS A 133 -2.16 8.81 6.76
C HIS A 133 -1.55 7.43 6.50
N MET A 134 -1.82 6.91 5.30
CA MET A 134 -1.50 5.52 4.94
C MET A 134 -0.08 5.32 4.41
N ASP A 135 0.52 6.36 3.84
CA ASP A 135 1.84 6.32 3.19
C ASP A 135 2.59 7.62 3.46
N ASP A 136 3.92 7.58 3.43
CA ASP A 136 4.75 8.79 3.43
C ASP A 136 4.71 9.47 2.05
N ILE A 137 3.61 10.17 1.81
CA ILE A 137 3.32 10.88 0.57
C ILE A 137 4.40 11.94 0.25
N LEU A 138 5.16 12.41 1.25
CA LEU A 138 6.24 13.38 1.03
C LEU A 138 7.51 12.72 0.49
N GLU A 139 7.72 11.43 0.74
CA GLU A 139 8.85 10.64 0.25
C GLU A 139 8.51 9.90 -1.06
N PHE A 140 7.25 9.50 -1.29
CA PHE A 140 6.80 8.83 -2.53
C PHE A 140 6.78 9.73 -3.79
N GLY A 141 6.93 11.05 -3.62
CA GLY A 141 7.03 12.00 -4.72
C GLY A 141 7.84 13.22 -4.30
N HIS A 142 8.27 14.06 -5.25
CA HIS A 142 8.90 15.36 -4.93
C HIS A 142 7.87 16.31 -4.30
N GLY A 143 7.43 16.01 -3.08
CA GLY A 143 6.41 16.73 -2.32
C GLY A 143 6.90 18.14 -2.03
N GLY A 144 6.61 19.06 -2.94
CA GLY A 144 6.96 20.47 -2.79
C GLY A 144 6.24 21.11 -1.59
N GLY A 145 6.64 22.34 -1.26
CA GLY A 145 6.08 23.06 -0.09
C GLY A 145 4.55 23.18 -0.07
N GLU A 146 3.87 23.12 -1.21
CA GLU A 146 2.41 23.12 -1.29
C GLU A 146 1.76 21.86 -0.72
N LEU A 147 2.29 20.67 -1.03
CA LEU A 147 1.76 19.41 -0.53
C LEU A 147 1.92 19.33 1.00
N ARG A 148 3.09 19.77 1.49
CA ARG A 148 3.36 19.89 2.93
C ARG A 148 2.41 20.86 3.62
N ARG A 149 2.08 22.01 2.99
CA ARG A 149 1.08 22.95 3.52
C ARG A 149 -0.31 22.32 3.61
N ARG A 150 -0.76 21.63 2.56
CA ARG A 150 -2.06 20.95 2.54
C ARG A 150 -2.14 19.86 3.60
N LEU A 151 -1.08 19.06 3.72
CA LEU A 151 -0.98 18.03 4.75
C LEU A 151 -1.12 18.63 6.15
N ARG A 152 -0.33 19.67 6.50
CA ARG A 152 -0.44 20.35 7.80
C ARG A 152 -1.83 20.93 8.04
N GLY A 153 -2.42 21.56 7.02
CA GLY A 153 -3.77 22.12 7.11
C GLY A 153 -4.83 21.03 7.35
N LEU A 154 -4.67 19.86 6.74
CA LEU A 154 -5.55 18.73 6.93
C LEU A 154 -5.37 18.09 8.32
N VAL A 155 -4.13 17.95 8.79
CA VAL A 155 -3.81 17.47 10.14
C VAL A 155 -4.43 18.37 11.21
N ALA A 156 -4.31 19.69 11.07
CA ALA A 156 -4.89 20.65 12.00
C ALA A 156 -6.43 20.69 11.98
N ALA A 157 -7.04 20.27 10.86
CA ALA A 157 -8.48 20.35 10.63
C ALA A 157 -9.24 19.03 10.87
N ALA A 158 -8.53 17.91 11.01
CA ALA A 158 -9.15 16.61 11.18
C ALA A 158 -9.68 16.44 12.61
N ASP A 159 -10.89 15.90 12.74
CA ASP A 159 -11.46 15.49 14.03
C ASP A 159 -10.85 14.18 14.50
N VAL A 160 -10.47 13.31 13.56
CA VAL A 160 -9.76 12.05 13.83
C VAL A 160 -8.60 11.91 12.85
N LEU A 161 -7.45 11.56 13.40
CA LEU A 161 -6.26 11.19 12.65
C LEU A 161 -6.03 9.70 12.79
N SER A 162 -5.73 9.01 11.70
CA SER A 162 -5.21 7.65 11.73
C SER A 162 -3.92 7.54 10.92
N ALA A 163 -3.09 6.58 11.28
CA ALA A 163 -1.88 6.23 10.55
C ALA A 163 -1.78 4.71 10.42
N SER A 164 -1.24 4.25 9.28
CA SER A 164 -1.02 2.83 9.01
C SER A 164 0.23 2.26 9.69
N ALA A 165 1.16 3.11 10.12
CA ALA A 165 2.41 2.70 10.76
C ALA A 165 2.80 3.67 11.88
N SER A 166 3.58 3.18 12.83
CA SER A 166 4.11 3.93 13.97
C SER A 166 4.96 5.13 13.53
N GLY A 167 5.78 4.97 12.49
CA GLY A 167 6.55 6.06 11.89
C GLY A 167 5.65 7.17 11.33
N LEU A 168 4.58 6.80 10.64
CA LEU A 168 3.60 7.75 10.09
C LEU A 168 2.79 8.42 11.21
N ARG A 169 2.45 7.68 12.27
CA ARG A 169 1.83 8.25 13.48
C ARG A 169 2.72 9.30 14.12
N ALA A 170 4.02 9.05 14.23
CA ALA A 170 4.98 10.01 14.75
C ALA A 170 5.02 11.28 13.89
N GLN A 171 5.01 11.14 12.55
CA GLN A 171 4.96 12.30 11.64
C GLN A 171 3.71 13.16 11.86
N LEU A 172 2.54 12.55 12.09
CA LEU A 172 1.32 13.30 12.40
C LEU A 172 1.45 14.09 13.71
N VAL A 173 2.03 13.48 14.75
CA VAL A 173 2.29 14.15 16.04
C VAL A 173 3.26 15.31 15.87
N GLU A 174 4.35 15.13 15.11
CA GLU A 174 5.31 16.20 14.78
C GLU A 174 4.66 17.38 14.04
N MET A 175 3.60 17.12 13.26
CA MET A 175 2.81 18.15 12.58
C MET A 175 1.76 18.82 13.47
N GLY A 176 1.68 18.46 14.75
CA GLY A 176 0.73 19.00 15.72
C GLY A 176 -0.59 18.23 15.81
N GLY A 177 -0.68 17.05 15.19
CA GLY A 177 -1.81 16.14 15.32
C GLY A 177 -1.95 15.63 16.75
N ARG A 178 -3.18 15.65 17.28
CA ARG A 178 -3.48 15.16 18.63
C ARG A 178 -3.96 13.72 18.56
N ASP A 179 -3.30 12.86 19.33
CA ASP A 179 -3.64 11.45 19.52
C ASP A 179 -4.04 10.67 18.25
N PRO A 180 -3.16 10.58 17.22
CA PRO A 180 -3.49 9.81 16.04
C PRO A 180 -3.64 8.32 16.37
N LEU A 181 -4.72 7.72 15.88
CA LEU A 181 -4.98 6.29 15.99
C LEU A 181 -3.99 5.51 15.14
N LEU A 182 -3.37 4.47 15.70
CA LEU A 182 -2.61 3.52 14.93
C LEU A 182 -3.56 2.44 14.42
N VAL A 183 -3.82 2.43 13.12
CA VAL A 183 -4.66 1.44 12.45
C VAL A 183 -3.80 0.76 11.41
N GLY A 184 -3.11 -0.32 11.81
CA GLY A 184 -2.21 -1.09 10.95
C GLY A 184 -2.88 -1.61 9.68
N ASN A 185 -2.06 -2.11 8.77
CA ASN A 185 -2.51 -2.92 7.65
C ASN A 185 -3.01 -4.28 8.13
N GLY A 186 -3.67 -5.01 7.23
CA GLY A 186 -4.22 -6.33 7.51
C GLY A 186 -4.19 -7.19 6.25
N VAL A 187 -4.76 -8.38 6.37
CA VAL A 187 -4.77 -9.41 5.33
C VAL A 187 -6.16 -9.99 5.17
N GLU A 188 -6.49 -10.41 3.94
CA GLU A 188 -7.64 -11.26 3.67
C GLU A 188 -7.35 -12.68 4.14
N LEU A 189 -7.60 -12.97 5.42
CA LEU A 189 -7.32 -14.27 6.03
C LEU A 189 -7.88 -15.43 5.21
N GLU A 190 -9.13 -15.34 4.75
CA GLU A 190 -9.71 -16.39 3.93
C GLU A 190 -8.90 -16.65 2.65
N HIS A 191 -8.41 -15.61 1.98
CA HIS A 191 -7.67 -15.73 0.72
C HIS A 191 -6.30 -16.41 0.92
N PHE A 192 -5.60 -16.08 2.00
CA PHE A 192 -4.22 -16.50 2.23
C PHE A 192 -4.04 -17.66 3.22
N ALA A 193 -5.06 -17.99 4.01
CA ALA A 193 -5.02 -19.12 4.93
C ALA A 193 -4.59 -20.40 4.22
N ARG A 194 -3.85 -21.27 4.91
CA ARG A 194 -3.63 -22.63 4.45
C ARG A 194 -4.96 -23.36 4.30
N ARG A 195 -5.05 -24.22 3.28
CA ARG A 195 -6.29 -24.90 2.89
C ARG A 195 -6.00 -26.34 2.53
N GLU A 196 -6.95 -27.20 2.84
CA GLU A 196 -6.99 -28.59 2.39
C GLU A 196 -8.27 -28.85 1.59
N PRO A 197 -8.19 -29.29 0.30
CA PRO A 197 -6.97 -29.56 -0.45
C PRO A 197 -6.17 -28.28 -0.78
N PRO A 198 -4.84 -28.38 -0.99
CA PRO A 198 -4.00 -27.23 -1.27
C PRO A 198 -4.34 -26.62 -2.64
N PRO A 199 -4.14 -25.30 -2.81
CA PRO A 199 -4.21 -24.68 -4.12
C PRO A 199 -3.15 -25.29 -5.06
N PRO A 200 -3.39 -25.31 -6.40
CA PRO A 200 -2.41 -25.80 -7.35
C PRO A 200 -1.07 -25.07 -7.25
N CYS A 201 0.03 -25.81 -7.29
CA CYS A 201 1.37 -25.23 -7.34
C CYS A 201 1.58 -24.51 -8.68
N PRO A 202 1.96 -23.22 -8.69
CA PRO A 202 2.24 -22.49 -9.92
C PRO A 202 3.36 -23.17 -10.73
N PRO A 203 3.21 -23.37 -12.06
CA PRO A 203 4.19 -24.11 -12.86
C PRO A 203 5.62 -23.56 -12.77
N ALA A 204 5.77 -22.24 -12.71
CA ALA A 204 7.06 -21.57 -12.58
C ALA A 204 7.73 -21.83 -11.22
N LEU A 205 6.95 -22.03 -10.15
CA LEU A 205 7.44 -22.44 -8.83
C LEU A 205 7.77 -23.93 -8.80
N ALA A 206 6.92 -24.77 -9.40
CA ALA A 206 7.13 -26.22 -9.50
C ALA A 206 8.42 -26.59 -10.27
N ALA A 207 8.86 -25.71 -11.18
CA ALA A 207 10.12 -25.86 -11.92
C ALA A 207 11.39 -25.49 -11.11
N LEU A 208 11.25 -25.15 -9.82
CA LEU A 208 12.35 -24.87 -8.89
C LEU A 208 12.57 -26.06 -7.96
N SER A 209 13.84 -26.36 -7.64
CA SER A 209 14.17 -27.35 -6.62
C SER A 209 13.85 -26.79 -5.23
N SER A 210 13.35 -27.66 -4.35
CA SER A 210 13.23 -27.34 -2.93
C SER A 210 14.61 -27.38 -2.24
N PRO A 211 14.83 -26.58 -1.18
CA PRO A 211 13.90 -25.61 -0.59
C PRO A 211 13.74 -24.32 -1.42
N ARG A 212 12.57 -23.70 -1.31
CA ARG A 212 12.10 -22.52 -2.06
C ARG A 212 11.90 -21.33 -1.14
N ALA A 213 12.76 -20.33 -1.26
CA ALA A 213 12.62 -19.03 -0.61
C ALA A 213 11.86 -18.05 -1.52
N LEU A 214 10.78 -17.46 -1.04
CA LEU A 214 9.85 -16.67 -1.84
C LEU A 214 9.79 -15.21 -1.40
N TYR A 215 9.78 -14.30 -2.36
CA TYR A 215 9.30 -12.93 -2.17
C TYR A 215 8.15 -12.67 -3.13
N VAL A 216 7.08 -12.03 -2.63
CA VAL A 216 5.93 -11.59 -3.42
C VAL A 216 5.77 -10.08 -3.28
N GLY A 217 5.96 -9.32 -4.35
CA GLY A 217 5.75 -7.88 -4.38
C GLY A 217 6.51 -7.17 -5.50
N SER A 218 6.26 -5.87 -5.65
CA SER A 218 7.04 -5.06 -6.58
C SER A 218 8.52 -4.99 -6.17
N VAL A 219 9.42 -5.18 -7.14
CA VAL A 219 10.86 -4.98 -6.98
C VAL A 219 11.17 -3.55 -7.40
N ALA A 220 11.32 -2.67 -6.41
CA ALA A 220 11.52 -1.24 -6.58
C ALA A 220 12.63 -0.75 -5.65
N GLU A 221 12.83 0.56 -5.52
CA GLU A 221 13.99 1.18 -4.86
C GLU A 221 14.19 0.73 -3.39
N TRP A 222 13.11 0.30 -2.73
CA TRP A 222 13.12 -0.26 -1.38
C TRP A 222 13.59 -1.71 -1.30
N PHE A 223 13.62 -2.46 -2.40
CA PHE A 223 14.04 -3.86 -2.44
C PHE A 223 15.56 -3.97 -2.53
N ASP A 224 16.17 -4.77 -1.65
CA ASP A 224 17.61 -4.96 -1.59
C ASP A 224 18.06 -6.13 -2.46
N VAL A 225 18.21 -5.86 -3.76
CA VAL A 225 18.69 -6.83 -4.76
C VAL A 225 20.07 -7.36 -4.40
N GLU A 226 20.95 -6.51 -3.88
CA GLU A 226 22.33 -6.88 -3.53
C GLU A 226 22.38 -7.86 -2.37
N LEU A 227 21.60 -7.59 -1.31
CA LEU A 227 21.43 -8.51 -0.18
C LEU A 227 20.90 -9.86 -0.67
N LEU A 228 19.81 -9.87 -1.44
CA LEU A 228 19.22 -11.11 -1.94
C LEU A 228 20.23 -11.92 -2.77
N HIS A 229 20.94 -11.26 -3.70
CA HIS A 229 21.92 -11.93 -4.55
C HIS A 229 23.13 -12.46 -3.75
N ALA A 230 23.56 -11.73 -2.72
CA ALA A 230 24.62 -12.20 -1.82
C ALA A 230 24.21 -13.45 -1.05
N VAL A 231 22.99 -13.47 -0.51
CA VAL A 231 22.42 -14.64 0.19
C VAL A 231 22.25 -15.82 -0.77
N ALA A 232 21.74 -15.57 -1.99
CA ALA A 232 21.55 -16.61 -2.99
C ALA A 232 22.87 -17.27 -3.41
N ARG A 233 23.95 -16.49 -3.58
CA ARG A 233 25.30 -17.04 -3.82
C ARG A 233 25.82 -17.86 -2.65
N ALA A 234 25.52 -17.46 -1.41
CA ALA A 234 25.95 -18.17 -0.21
C ALA A 234 25.16 -19.48 0.01
N ARG A 235 23.99 -19.65 -0.63
CA ARG A 235 23.10 -20.81 -0.48
C ARG A 235 22.68 -21.40 -1.84
N PRO A 236 23.62 -21.99 -2.60
CA PRO A 236 23.35 -22.50 -3.94
C PRO A 236 22.33 -23.65 -3.99
N SER A 237 22.08 -24.32 -2.86
CA SER A 237 21.07 -25.39 -2.73
C SER A 237 19.64 -24.87 -2.54
N VAL A 238 19.45 -23.58 -2.28
CA VAL A 238 18.13 -22.96 -2.08
C VAL A 238 17.71 -22.26 -3.37
N SER A 239 16.48 -22.47 -3.82
CA SER A 239 15.88 -21.71 -4.93
C SER A 239 15.23 -20.43 -4.40
N PHE A 240 15.54 -19.29 -5.00
CA PHE A 240 14.94 -18.00 -4.68
C PHE A 240 13.94 -17.62 -5.79
N ALA A 241 12.68 -17.47 -5.42
CA ALA A 241 11.60 -17.04 -6.30
C ALA A 241 11.18 -15.61 -5.96
N VAL A 242 11.31 -14.69 -6.91
CA VAL A 242 10.91 -13.29 -6.76
C VAL A 242 9.72 -13.02 -7.68
N VAL A 243 8.53 -12.93 -7.09
CA VAL A 243 7.25 -12.77 -7.79
C VAL A 243 6.81 -11.31 -7.71
N GLY A 244 6.72 -10.65 -8.85
CA GLY A 244 6.19 -9.29 -8.97
C GLY A 244 6.88 -8.47 -10.07
N PRO A 245 6.34 -7.27 -10.37
CA PRO A 245 6.91 -6.41 -11.39
C PRO A 245 8.25 -5.82 -10.93
N VAL A 246 9.23 -5.81 -11.82
CA VAL A 246 10.52 -5.13 -11.63
C VAL A 246 10.41 -3.71 -12.18
N ARG A 247 10.81 -2.71 -11.38
CA ARG A 247 10.88 -1.32 -11.84
C ARG A 247 12.07 -1.13 -12.78
N PRO A 248 11.95 -0.27 -13.81
CA PRO A 248 13.02 -0.04 -14.79
C PRO A 248 14.39 0.29 -14.18
N ALA A 249 14.40 0.99 -13.04
CA ALA A 249 15.62 1.36 -12.32
C ALA A 249 16.44 0.15 -11.84
N LEU A 250 15.84 -1.03 -11.69
CA LEU A 250 16.47 -2.23 -11.16
C LEU A 250 16.68 -3.35 -12.19
N GLU A 251 16.24 -3.18 -13.44
CA GLU A 251 16.34 -4.22 -14.47
C GLU A 251 17.77 -4.73 -14.67
N ARG A 252 18.77 -3.83 -14.65
CA ARG A 252 20.18 -4.23 -14.77
C ARG A 252 20.67 -5.06 -13.58
N ALA A 253 20.37 -4.63 -12.36
CA ALA A 253 20.78 -5.35 -11.16
C ALA A 253 20.13 -6.74 -11.10
N VAL A 254 18.86 -6.85 -11.50
CA VAL A 254 18.12 -8.10 -11.60
C VAL A 254 18.67 -9.03 -12.68
N ALA A 255 19.18 -8.50 -13.79
CA ALA A 255 19.80 -9.31 -14.85
C ALA A 255 21.08 -10.04 -14.39
N GLU A 256 21.71 -9.58 -13.32
CA GLU A 256 22.90 -10.20 -12.70
C GLU A 256 22.54 -11.23 -11.61
N ALA A 257 21.31 -11.73 -11.62
CA ALA A 257 20.84 -12.72 -10.66
C ALA A 257 21.70 -14.00 -10.66
N PRO A 258 22.03 -14.55 -9.48
CA PRO A 258 22.61 -15.89 -9.37
C PRO A 258 21.71 -16.96 -10.01
N ALA A 259 22.30 -18.07 -10.45
CA ALA A 259 21.57 -19.12 -11.18
C ALA A 259 20.38 -19.73 -10.40
N ASN A 260 20.45 -19.69 -9.07
CA ASN A 260 19.39 -20.15 -8.16
C ASN A 260 18.39 -19.05 -7.78
N CYS A 261 18.44 -17.86 -8.39
CA CYS A 261 17.52 -16.76 -8.13
C CYS A 261 16.74 -16.40 -9.40
N ARG A 262 15.41 -16.59 -9.39
CA ARG A 262 14.54 -16.32 -10.53
C ARG A 262 13.56 -15.19 -10.23
N TYR A 263 13.54 -14.20 -11.12
CA TYR A 263 12.54 -13.14 -11.13
C TYR A 263 11.42 -13.52 -12.10
N LEU A 264 10.23 -13.75 -11.57
CA LEU A 264 9.12 -14.45 -12.25
C LEU A 264 8.03 -13.49 -12.75
N GLY A 265 8.27 -12.18 -12.63
CA GLY A 265 7.35 -11.14 -13.10
C GLY A 265 6.06 -11.06 -12.28
N ALA A 266 5.15 -10.18 -12.71
CA ALA A 266 3.86 -9.99 -12.06
C ALA A 266 2.95 -11.21 -12.25
N GLN A 267 2.29 -11.63 -11.18
CA GLN A 267 1.33 -12.74 -11.18
C GLN A 267 -0.05 -12.24 -10.75
N PRO A 268 -1.15 -12.87 -11.20
CA PRO A 268 -2.49 -12.54 -10.74
C PRO A 268 -2.61 -12.69 -9.22
N TYR A 269 -3.27 -11.74 -8.56
CA TYR A 269 -3.48 -11.78 -7.11
C TYR A 269 -4.16 -13.08 -6.63
N ALA A 270 -5.08 -13.61 -7.44
CA ALA A 270 -5.79 -14.86 -7.16
C ALA A 270 -4.88 -16.09 -7.10
N GLU A 271 -3.69 -16.05 -7.72
CA GLU A 271 -2.75 -17.16 -7.75
C GLU A 271 -1.73 -17.12 -6.60
N LEU A 272 -1.59 -15.98 -5.92
CA LEU A 272 -0.60 -15.79 -4.85
C LEU A 272 -0.71 -16.81 -3.70
N PRO A 273 -1.90 -17.28 -3.28
CA PRO A 273 -2.01 -18.35 -2.30
C PRO A 273 -1.29 -19.64 -2.74
N GLY A 274 -1.31 -19.99 -4.03
CA GLY A 274 -0.57 -21.12 -4.58
C GLY A 274 0.94 -20.93 -4.53
N TRP A 275 1.43 -19.70 -4.68
CA TRP A 275 2.86 -19.41 -4.51
C TRP A 275 3.30 -19.59 -3.06
N LEU A 276 2.51 -19.05 -2.12
CA LEU A 276 2.83 -19.08 -0.70
C LEU A 276 2.72 -20.50 -0.13
N HIS A 277 1.64 -21.22 -0.45
CA HIS A 277 1.42 -22.59 0.05
C HIS A 277 2.56 -23.56 -0.33
N HIS A 278 3.20 -23.34 -1.47
CA HIS A 278 4.24 -24.21 -1.99
C HIS A 278 5.66 -23.62 -1.81
N ALA A 279 5.82 -22.56 -1.03
CA ALA A 279 7.12 -22.06 -0.61
C ALA A 279 7.51 -22.66 0.75
N ASP A 280 8.80 -22.64 1.06
CA ASP A 280 9.34 -23.18 2.32
C ASP A 280 9.66 -22.04 3.31
N VAL A 281 9.91 -20.83 2.82
CA VAL A 281 10.22 -19.63 3.62
C VAL A 281 9.92 -18.37 2.81
N ALA A 282 9.40 -17.34 3.46
CA ALA A 282 9.12 -16.05 2.84
C ALA A 282 10.14 -14.98 3.25
N LEU A 283 10.49 -14.11 2.33
CA LEU A 283 11.53 -13.09 2.49
C LEU A 283 10.97 -11.68 2.40
N ILE A 284 11.45 -10.75 3.21
CA ILE A 284 11.23 -9.30 3.05
C ILE A 284 12.60 -8.57 3.10
N PRO A 285 13.41 -8.66 2.03
CA PRO A 285 14.77 -8.12 2.00
C PRO A 285 14.74 -6.65 1.59
N PHE A 286 14.20 -5.77 2.43
CA PHE A 286 14.12 -4.35 2.10
C PHE A 286 15.33 -3.57 2.60
N ARG A 287 15.70 -2.53 1.86
CA ARG A 287 16.69 -1.56 2.29
C ARG A 287 16.16 -0.81 3.51
N ARG A 288 17.04 -0.49 4.45
CA ARG A 288 16.73 0.31 5.63
C ARG A 288 16.86 1.78 5.29
N THR A 289 15.74 2.44 5.01
CA THR A 289 15.66 3.82 4.53
C THR A 289 14.60 4.58 5.32
N ARG A 290 14.55 5.91 5.17
CA ARG A 290 13.48 6.71 5.76
C ARG A 290 12.09 6.28 5.26
N LEU A 291 11.99 5.97 3.97
CA LEU A 291 10.76 5.49 3.35
C LEU A 291 10.30 4.18 4.01
N THR A 292 11.19 3.19 4.09
CA THR A 292 10.84 1.87 4.63
C THR A 292 10.62 1.91 6.15
N ALA A 293 11.22 2.83 6.88
CA ALA A 293 10.95 3.02 8.32
C ALA A 293 9.50 3.41 8.64
N GLY A 294 8.77 3.98 7.67
CA GLY A 294 7.34 4.29 7.79
C GLY A 294 6.41 3.22 7.24
N VAL A 295 6.90 2.01 6.93
CA VAL A 295 6.11 0.96 6.28
C VAL A 295 5.66 -0.09 7.29
N ASP A 296 4.35 -0.32 7.31
CA ASP A 296 3.73 -1.53 7.84
C ASP A 296 3.48 -2.52 6.69
N PRO A 297 4.33 -3.54 6.48
CA PRO A 297 4.36 -4.31 5.25
C PRO A 297 3.21 -5.33 5.17
N VAL A 298 2.25 -5.10 4.27
CA VAL A 298 1.12 -6.03 3.99
C VAL A 298 1.58 -7.49 3.83
N LYS A 299 2.72 -7.69 3.15
CA LYS A 299 3.33 -9.00 2.88
C LYS A 299 3.61 -9.82 4.14
N LEU A 300 3.96 -9.17 5.25
CA LEU A 300 4.15 -9.87 6.51
C LEU A 300 2.88 -10.63 6.88
N TYR A 301 1.74 -9.95 6.86
CA TYR A 301 0.45 -10.55 7.20
C TYR A 301 0.02 -11.61 6.18
N GLU A 302 0.31 -11.42 4.88
CA GLU A 302 0.08 -12.44 3.85
C GLU A 302 0.89 -13.72 4.13
N TYR A 303 2.15 -13.59 4.54
CA TYR A 303 3.04 -14.72 4.80
C TYR A 303 2.68 -15.43 6.11
N LEU A 304 2.31 -14.68 7.15
CA LEU A 304 1.84 -15.24 8.40
C LEU A 304 0.50 -15.96 8.24
N ALA A 305 -0.44 -15.41 7.45
CA ALA A 305 -1.69 -16.09 7.13
C ALA A 305 -1.47 -17.39 6.36
N ALA A 306 -0.44 -17.46 5.51
CA ALA A 306 -0.04 -18.68 4.82
C ALA A 306 0.82 -19.63 5.67
N GLU A 307 1.05 -19.30 6.94
CA GLU A 307 1.89 -20.07 7.88
C GLU A 307 3.28 -20.35 7.29
N LEU A 308 3.88 -19.33 6.67
CA LEU A 308 5.26 -19.39 6.19
C LEU A 308 6.21 -18.76 7.22
N PRO A 309 7.32 -19.43 7.56
CA PRO A 309 8.41 -18.78 8.26
C PRO A 309 8.87 -17.54 7.47
N VAL A 310 9.07 -16.41 8.17
CA VAL A 310 9.45 -15.14 7.53
C VAL A 310 10.85 -14.71 7.95
N VAL A 311 11.67 -14.31 6.99
CA VAL A 311 12.96 -13.64 7.21
C VAL A 311 12.92 -12.24 6.60
N ALA A 312 13.19 -11.22 7.40
CA ALA A 312 13.14 -9.83 6.96
C ALA A 312 14.35 -9.03 7.44
N THR A 313 14.62 -7.91 6.77
CA THR A 313 15.50 -6.88 7.32
C THR A 313 14.75 -6.03 8.36
N SER A 314 15.46 -5.52 9.37
CA SER A 314 14.87 -4.72 10.45
C SER A 314 14.68 -3.26 10.01
N PHE A 315 13.81 -3.01 9.04
CA PHE A 315 13.61 -1.67 8.48
C PHE A 315 12.53 -0.85 9.18
N SER A 316 11.56 -1.46 9.87
CA SER A 316 10.46 -0.74 10.54
C SER A 316 10.20 -1.24 11.96
N PRO A 317 9.62 -0.40 12.85
CA PRO A 317 9.21 -0.82 14.19
C PRO A 317 8.17 -1.93 14.21
N GLU A 318 7.30 -2.00 13.21
CA GLU A 318 6.27 -3.04 13.08
C GLU A 318 6.91 -4.43 12.97
N LEU A 319 7.98 -4.55 12.16
CA LEU A 319 8.73 -5.80 12.05
C LEU A 319 9.51 -6.12 13.33
N GLN A 320 10.00 -5.11 14.04
CA GLN A 320 10.68 -5.33 15.33
C GLN A 320 9.71 -5.86 16.39
N ALA A 321 8.49 -5.31 16.45
CA ALA A 321 7.45 -5.79 17.34
C ALA A 321 7.04 -7.23 16.99
N ALA A 322 6.74 -7.51 15.72
CA ALA A 322 6.39 -8.86 15.27
C ALA A 322 7.52 -9.88 15.51
N ALA A 323 8.79 -9.48 15.37
CA ALA A 323 9.93 -10.35 15.69
C ALA A 323 10.06 -10.62 17.19
N ALA A 324 9.78 -9.62 18.04
CA ALA A 324 9.79 -9.79 19.49
C ALA A 324 8.68 -10.75 19.97
N GLU A 325 7.59 -10.85 19.22
CA GLU A 325 6.51 -11.82 19.42
C GLU A 325 6.81 -13.20 18.79
N GLY A 326 7.96 -13.36 18.14
CA GLY A 326 8.38 -14.62 17.51
C GLY A 326 7.79 -14.88 16.12
N ALA A 327 7.07 -13.92 15.54
CA ALA A 327 6.40 -14.11 14.25
C ALA A 327 7.36 -14.13 13.05
N LEU A 328 8.57 -13.58 13.18
CA LEU A 328 9.58 -13.60 12.11
C LEU A 328 11.01 -13.52 12.65
N ARG A 329 11.98 -13.79 11.78
CA ARG A 329 13.42 -13.57 12.05
C ARG A 329 13.92 -12.31 11.37
N LEU A 330 14.65 -11.49 12.11
CA LEU A 330 15.28 -10.27 11.59
C LEU A 330 16.79 -10.48 11.36
N ALA A 331 17.26 -10.07 10.19
CA ALA A 331 18.67 -10.06 9.84
C ALA A 331 18.98 -8.96 8.82
N ASN A 332 20.10 -8.26 8.98
CA ASN A 332 20.38 -7.02 8.23
C ASN A 332 21.52 -7.10 7.22
N ASP A 333 22.38 -8.12 7.33
CA ASP A 333 23.52 -8.32 6.45
C ASP A 333 23.47 -9.72 5.81
N PRO A 334 24.22 -9.97 4.73
CA PRO A 334 24.14 -11.24 4.01
C PRO A 334 24.42 -12.48 4.85
N ALA A 335 25.35 -12.42 5.79
CA ALA A 335 25.72 -13.58 6.60
C ALA A 335 24.63 -13.89 7.62
N ALA A 336 24.15 -12.86 8.34
CA ALA A 336 23.04 -13.00 9.28
C ALA A 336 21.74 -13.42 8.57
N PHE A 337 21.49 -12.91 7.37
CA PHE A 337 20.27 -13.22 6.61
C PHE A 337 20.30 -14.65 6.09
N ALA A 338 21.46 -15.13 5.61
CA ALA A 338 21.64 -16.53 5.24
C ALA A 338 21.47 -17.47 6.46
N ALA A 339 22.01 -17.11 7.63
CA ALA A 339 21.84 -17.89 8.85
C ALA A 339 20.36 -17.93 9.32
N ALA A 340 19.66 -16.80 9.24
CA ALA A 340 18.23 -16.74 9.56
C ALA A 340 17.39 -17.56 8.58
N LEU A 341 17.73 -17.53 7.29
CA LEU A 341 17.14 -18.38 6.25
C LEU A 341 17.32 -19.86 6.58
N ASP A 342 18.54 -20.30 6.89
CA ASP A 342 18.81 -21.70 7.23
C ASP A 342 18.03 -22.15 8.47
N ALA A 343 17.97 -21.30 9.50
CA ALA A 343 17.22 -21.58 10.71
C ALA A 343 15.71 -21.70 10.46
N SER A 344 15.15 -20.87 9.58
CA SER A 344 13.75 -20.95 9.16
C SER A 344 13.47 -22.22 8.35
N LEU A 345 14.40 -22.67 7.50
CA LEU A 345 14.27 -23.90 6.72
C LEU A 345 14.44 -25.17 7.56
N ALA A 346 15.17 -25.10 8.68
CA ALA A 346 15.37 -26.23 9.59
C ALA A 346 14.20 -26.45 10.56
N THR A 347 13.34 -25.44 10.75
CA THR A 347 12.17 -25.53 11.64
C THR A 347 10.97 -25.97 10.80
N PRO A 348 10.39 -27.17 11.01
CA PRO A 348 9.15 -27.52 10.32
C PRO A 348 8.05 -26.51 10.68
N PRO A 349 7.08 -26.24 9.78
CA PRO A 349 5.94 -25.39 10.12
C PRO A 349 5.27 -25.97 11.36
N ASP A 350 5.02 -25.14 12.38
CA ASP A 350 4.25 -25.55 13.55
C ASP A 350 2.89 -26.06 13.03
N GLY A 351 2.64 -27.37 13.23
CA GLY A 351 1.51 -28.09 12.65
C GLY A 351 0.19 -27.89 13.38
#